data_AF-A0A529A4B5-F1
#
_entry.id   AF-A0A529A4B5-F1
#
_cell.length_a   1.000
_cell.length_b   1.000
_cell.length_c   1.000
_cell.angle_alpha   90.00
_cell.angle_beta   90.00
_cell.angle_gamma   90.00
#
_symmetry.space_group_name_H-M   'P 1'
#
loop_
_entity.id
_entity.type
_entity.pdbx_description
1 polymer ?
#
loop_
_entity_poly.entity_id
_entity_poly.type
_entity_poly.pdbx_seq_one_letter_code
_entity_poly.pdbx_strand_id
1 'polypeptide(L)' 'MSHNTFGHLFRVTTWGESHGPALGCVVDGCPPGIRF' A
#
# COMPACT_ATOMS: atom_id res chain seq x y z
N MET A 1 -11.58 -11.46 7.41
CA MET A 1 -10.16 -11.10 7.38
C MET A 1 -9.92 -10.32 6.11
N SER A 2 -9.41 -9.09 6.21
CA SER A 2 -9.48 -8.07 5.15
C SER A 2 -8.65 -8.42 3.93
N HIS A 3 -9.24 -8.31 2.75
CA HIS A 3 -8.53 -8.32 1.48
C HIS A 3 -7.92 -6.92 1.24
N ASN A 4 -6.87 -6.59 1.99
CA ASN A 4 -6.22 -5.27 1.99
C ASN A 4 -4.98 -5.21 1.09
N THR A 5 -4.66 -6.31 0.41
CA THR A 5 -3.51 -6.44 -0.48
C THR A 5 -4.01 -6.69 -1.90
N PHE A 6 -3.56 -5.87 -2.86
CA PHE A 6 -3.90 -6.00 -4.26
C PHE A 6 -2.64 -6.06 -5.13
N GLY A 7 -2.64 -6.93 -6.15
CA GLY A 7 -1.55 -7.06 -7.12
C GLY A 7 -0.54 -8.18 -6.83
N HIS A 8 0.23 -8.55 -7.85
CA HIS A 8 1.21 -9.65 -7.81
C HIS A 8 2.65 -9.14 -7.97
N LEU A 9 2.95 -8.47 -9.07
CA LEU A 9 4.30 -7.92 -9.36
C LEU A 9 4.45 -6.49 -8.84
N PHE A 10 3.42 -5.67 -9.04
CA PHE A 10 3.27 -4.37 -8.40
C PHE A 10 2.14 -4.50 -7.39
N ARG A 11 2.47 -4.44 -6.10
CA ARG A 11 1.56 -4.82 -5.02
C ARG A 11 1.36 -3.70 -4.04
N VAL A 12 0.11 -3.47 -3.65
CA VAL A 12 -0.27 -2.43 -2.70
C VAL A 12 -0.98 -3.07 -1.52
N THR A 13 -0.50 -2.77 -0.32
CA THR A 13 -1.12 -3.22 0.94
C THR A 13 -1.52 -2.03 1.78
N THR A 14 -2.79 -1.91 2.13
CA THR A 14 -3.34 -0.77 2.90
C THR A 14 -3.57 -1.11 4.37
N TRP A 15 -3.55 -0.08 5.21
CA TRP A 15 -3.86 -0.17 6.64
C TRP A 15 -4.35 1.17 7.21
N GLY A 16 -4.97 1.09 8.40
CA GLY A 16 -5.52 2.23 9.12
C GLY A 16 -7.04 2.37 8.97
N GLU A 17 -7.64 3.10 9.91
CA GLU A 17 -9.08 3.37 9.99
C GLU A 17 -9.33 4.87 9.82
N SER A 18 -10.50 5.26 9.30
CA SER A 18 -10.81 6.67 8.95
C SER A 18 -10.72 7.65 10.13
N HIS A 19 -11.03 7.19 11.34
CA HIS A 19 -10.92 7.97 12.59
C HIS A 19 -9.74 7.51 13.47
N GLY A 20 -8.86 6.67 12.91
CA GLY A 20 -7.65 6.24 13.58
C GLY A 20 -6.57 7.32 13.58
N PRO A 21 -5.45 7.08 14.27
CA PRO A 21 -4.35 8.04 14.37
C PRO A 21 -3.65 8.29 13.03
N ALA A 22 -3.71 7.34 12.09
CA ALA A 22 -3.13 7.45 10.77
C ALA A 22 -3.74 6.45 9.77
N LEU A 23 -3.57 6.77 8.48
CA LEU A 23 -3.78 5.86 7.35
C LEU A 23 -2.45 5.66 6.62
N GLY A 24 -2.27 4.49 6.01
CA GLY A 24 -1.08 4.25 5.23
C GLY A 24 -1.18 3.07 4.27
N CYS A 25 -0.13 2.93 3.48
CA CYS A 25 0.04 1.80 2.59
C CYS A 25 1.51 1.48 2.36
N VAL A 26 1.77 0.26 1.91
CA VAL A 26 3.06 -0.19 1.39
C VAL A 26 2.89 -0.46 -0.11
N VAL A 27 3.80 0.06 -0.92
CA VAL A 27 3.84 -0.16 -2.37
C VAL A 27 5.11 -0.92 -2.72
N ASP A 28 4.94 -2.19 -3.10
CA ASP A 28 6.02 -3.10 -3.48
C ASP A 28 6.13 -3.23 -5.01
N GLY A 29 7.35 -3.47 -5.51
CA GLY A 29 7.61 -3.72 -6.93
C GLY A 29 7.70 -2.45 -7.78
N CYS A 30 7.82 -1.28 -7.15
CA CYS A 30 8.03 -0.01 -7.83
C CYS A 30 9.43 0.04 -8.45
N PRO A 31 9.58 0.24 -9.77
CA PRO A 31 10.90 0.32 -10.40
C PRO A 31 11.68 1.55 -9.91
N PRO A 32 13.02 1.47 -9.81
CA PRO A 32 13.85 2.58 -9.38
C PRO A 32 13.89 3.70 -10.44
N GLY A 33 14.21 4.92 -10.01
CA GLY A 33 14.33 6.09 -10.90
C GLY A 33 13.03 6.86 -11.14
N ILE A 34 11.95 6.49 -10.46
CA ILE A 34 10.74 7.30 -10.39
C ILE A 34 11.02 8.53 -9.52
N ARG A 35 10.78 9.72 -10.07
CA ARG A 35 10.84 10.97 -9.30
C ARG A 35 9.56 11.11 -8.47
N PHE A 36 9.72 11.44 -7.20
CA PHE A 36 8.66 11.67 -6.22
C PHE A 36 8.46 13.17 -5.98
#